data_AF-A0A0N1IN72-F1
#
_entry.id   AF-A0A0N1IN72-F1
#
_cell.length_a   1.000
_cell.length_b   1.000
_cell.length_c   1.000
_cell.angle_alpha   90.00
_cell.angle_beta   90.00
_cell.angle_gamma   90.00
#
_symmetry.space_group_name_H-M   'P 1'
#
loop_
_entity.id
_entity.type
_entity.pdbx_description
1 polymer ?
#
loop_
_entity_poly.entity_id
_entity_poly.type
_entity_poly.pdbx_seq_one_letter_code
_entity_poly.pdbx_strand_id
1 'polypeptide(L)'
;MKREKSGSSQTDGRTTKLSFLSAEPRVVCYYTNWSVYRPGTARFNPQNINPYLCTHLVYAFGGFTKDNTFKPFDKYQDIEKGGYAKFTGLKTYNKNLKTMLAIGGWNEGSSRFSPMVASRDRRKEFVRNAIKFLRQNHFDGLDLDWEYPAFRDGGKPKDRENYAKLVRELREEFERESEKTGKPRLLLTMAVPAGIEYIQKGFDIETLNKYLDWMNLLSYDYHSAFEPAVNHHAPLYPLEEPNEYSVDNELNIVRNHEMVTIGVGCCHICNSR
;
A
#
# COMPACT_ATOMS: atom_id res chain seq x y z
N MET A 1 -66.50 -2.61 40.47
CA MET A 1 -66.65 -3.59 39.36
C MET A 1 -65.50 -3.35 38.38
N LYS A 2 -64.74 -4.41 38.05
CA LYS A 2 -63.52 -4.40 37.21
C LYS A 2 -63.78 -4.01 35.74
N ARG A 3 -62.75 -3.45 35.07
CA ARG A 3 -62.23 -3.73 33.69
C ARG A 3 -61.35 -2.53 33.24
N GLU A 4 -60.02 -2.59 33.19
CA GLU A 4 -59.06 -3.24 32.26
C GLU A 4 -59.11 -2.86 30.76
N LYS A 5 -57.94 -2.35 30.29
CA LYS A 5 -57.28 -2.38 28.95
C LYS A 5 -57.90 -1.51 27.85
N SER A 6 -57.15 -0.89 26.92
CA SER A 6 -55.86 -1.25 26.31
C SER A 6 -55.11 -0.03 25.77
N GLY A 7 -53.78 -0.05 25.83
CA GLY A 7 -52.91 0.88 25.11
C GLY A 7 -52.68 0.45 23.65
N SER A 8 -52.35 1.44 22.82
CA SER A 8 -51.66 1.22 21.54
C SER A 8 -50.70 2.40 21.32
N SER A 9 -49.42 2.10 21.21
CA SER A 9 -48.35 3.04 20.91
C SER A 9 -48.33 3.35 19.41
N GLN A 10 -48.39 4.63 19.03
CA GLN A 10 -48.00 5.08 17.70
C GLN A 10 -46.52 5.43 17.73
N THR A 11 -45.72 4.72 16.93
CA THR A 11 -44.31 5.01 16.69
C THR A 11 -44.19 5.98 15.53
N ASP A 12 -43.64 7.16 15.80
CA ASP A 12 -43.34 8.23 14.84
C ASP A 12 -42.18 7.83 13.92
N GLY A 13 -42.44 7.86 12.61
CA GLY A 13 -41.52 7.48 11.55
C GLY A 13 -40.58 8.63 11.19
N ARG A 14 -39.44 8.72 11.88
CA ARG A 14 -38.34 9.60 11.47
C ARG A 14 -37.35 8.82 10.61
N THR A 15 -37.50 8.92 9.29
CA THR A 15 -36.50 8.42 8.33
C THR A 15 -35.23 9.27 8.44
N THR A 16 -34.24 8.77 9.17
CA THR A 16 -32.88 9.31 9.17
C THR A 16 -32.28 9.06 7.79
N LYS A 17 -32.21 10.10 6.95
CA LYS A 17 -31.31 10.09 5.78
C LYS A 17 -29.89 9.94 6.32
N LEU A 18 -29.31 8.74 6.20
CA LEU A 18 -27.87 8.57 6.30
C LEU A 18 -27.26 9.39 5.16
N SER A 19 -26.68 10.54 5.48
CA SER A 19 -25.75 11.21 4.59
C SER A 19 -24.48 10.37 4.55
N PHE A 20 -24.35 9.54 3.51
CA PHE A 20 -23.04 9.05 3.11
C PHE A 20 -22.24 10.28 2.68
N LEU A 21 -21.38 10.78 3.58
CA LEU A 21 -20.29 11.64 3.16
C LEU A 21 -19.40 10.75 2.29
N SER A 22 -19.61 10.81 0.97
CA SER A 22 -18.69 10.23 0.00
C SER A 22 -17.31 10.81 0.31
N ALA A 23 -16.43 10.02 0.91
CA ALA A 23 -15.03 10.40 1.00
C ALA A 23 -14.55 10.71 -0.42
N GLU A 24 -13.90 11.86 -0.62
CA GLU A 24 -13.30 12.20 -1.90
C GLU A 24 -12.42 11.04 -2.38
N PRO A 25 -12.54 10.62 -3.67
CA PRO A 25 -11.81 9.46 -4.16
C PRO A 25 -10.30 9.66 -4.02
N ARG A 26 -9.60 8.61 -3.55
CA ARG A 26 -8.14 8.64 -3.40
C ARG A 26 -7.50 8.40 -4.76
N VAL A 27 -6.59 9.29 -5.15
CA VAL A 27 -5.68 9.09 -6.29
C VAL A 27 -4.28 8.91 -5.73
N VAL A 28 -3.80 7.67 -5.76
CA VAL A 28 -2.49 7.26 -5.20
C VAL A 28 -1.52 7.07 -6.35
N CYS A 29 -0.42 7.84 -6.36
CA CYS A 29 0.55 7.82 -7.44
C CYS A 29 1.93 7.43 -6.91
N TYR A 30 2.54 6.42 -7.52
CA TYR A 30 3.90 5.98 -7.20
C TYR A 30 4.93 6.78 -8.00
N TYR A 31 5.89 7.38 -7.31
CA TYR A 31 7.09 8.00 -7.88
C TYR A 31 8.27 7.07 -7.67
N THR A 32 8.98 6.74 -8.75
CA THR A 32 10.14 5.84 -8.69
C THR A 32 11.44 6.63 -8.68
N ASN A 33 12.30 6.43 -7.67
CA ASN A 33 13.52 7.22 -7.51
C ASN A 33 14.54 6.98 -8.63
N TRP A 34 14.50 5.82 -9.30
CA TRP A 34 15.35 5.52 -10.45
C TRP A 34 14.91 6.23 -11.74
N SER A 35 13.72 6.85 -11.79
CA SER A 35 13.27 7.59 -12.97
C SER A 35 14.15 8.79 -13.31
N VAL A 36 14.95 9.29 -12.36
CA VAL A 36 15.94 10.36 -12.56
C VAL A 36 17.08 9.94 -13.51
N TYR A 37 17.31 8.64 -13.66
CA TYR A 37 18.37 8.10 -14.50
C TYR A 37 17.93 7.84 -15.94
N ARG A 38 16.65 8.02 -16.26
CA ARG A 38 16.16 7.87 -17.64
C ARG A 38 16.83 8.90 -18.56
N PRO A 39 17.12 8.55 -19.82
CA PRO A 39 17.75 9.46 -20.76
C PRO A 39 16.76 10.49 -21.32
N GLY A 40 17.29 11.63 -21.77
CA GLY A 40 16.55 12.63 -22.53
C GLY A 40 15.31 13.16 -21.80
N THR A 41 14.20 13.27 -22.54
CA THR A 41 12.92 13.80 -22.05
C THR A 41 12.21 12.86 -21.07
N ALA A 42 12.65 11.61 -20.94
CA ALA A 42 12.08 10.64 -20.00
C ALA A 42 12.66 10.77 -18.58
N ARG A 43 13.70 11.60 -18.38
CA ARG A 43 14.24 11.91 -17.05
C ARG A 43 13.16 12.56 -16.20
N PHE A 44 12.90 11.96 -15.04
CA PHE A 44 11.84 12.42 -14.14
C PHE A 44 12.37 12.52 -12.70
N ASN A 45 12.06 13.61 -12.01
CA ASN A 45 12.45 13.86 -10.62
C ASN A 45 11.27 14.51 -9.88
N PRO A 46 11.35 14.71 -8.54
CA PRO A 46 10.21 15.22 -7.78
C PRO A 46 9.73 16.60 -8.23
N GLN A 47 10.58 17.45 -8.82
CA GLN A 47 10.18 18.76 -9.34
C GLN A 47 9.27 18.65 -10.57
N ASN A 48 9.27 17.52 -11.28
CA ASN A 48 8.40 17.30 -12.43
C ASN A 48 6.96 16.93 -12.03
N ILE A 49 6.72 16.62 -10.75
CA ILE A 49 5.41 16.23 -10.24
C ILE A 49 4.54 17.48 -10.06
N ASN A 50 3.38 17.51 -10.70
CA ASN A 50 2.34 18.47 -10.35
C ASN A 50 1.64 18.00 -9.05
N PRO A 51 1.76 18.74 -7.94
CA PRO A 51 1.30 18.31 -6.60
C PRO A 51 -0.22 18.29 -6.44
N TYR A 52 -1.00 18.68 -7.46
CA TYR A 52 -2.46 18.65 -7.44
C TYR A 52 -3.08 17.48 -8.20
N LEU A 53 -2.28 16.65 -8.89
CA LEU A 53 -2.80 15.50 -9.66
C LEU A 53 -3.22 14.33 -8.78
N CYS A 54 -2.53 14.13 -7.65
CA CYS A 54 -2.71 12.97 -6.77
C CYS A 54 -3.04 13.44 -5.35
N THR A 55 -3.87 12.70 -4.63
CA THR A 55 -4.14 12.96 -3.21
C THR A 55 -3.01 12.40 -2.33
N HIS A 56 -2.41 11.30 -2.78
CA HIS A 56 -1.28 10.64 -2.12
C HIS A 56 -0.16 10.36 -3.12
N LEU A 57 1.07 10.69 -2.77
CA LEU A 57 2.27 10.28 -3.50
C LEU A 57 3.03 9.25 -2.68
N VAL A 58 3.48 8.17 -3.33
CA VAL A 58 4.28 7.12 -2.70
C VAL A 58 5.69 7.13 -3.31
N TYR A 59 6.71 7.31 -2.48
CA TYR A 59 8.10 7.27 -2.91
C TYR A 59 8.60 5.82 -2.93
N ALA A 60 8.82 5.29 -4.13
CA ALA A 60 9.35 3.96 -4.39
C ALA A 60 10.87 4.06 -4.70
N PHE A 61 11.78 3.54 -3.88
CA PHE A 61 11.56 2.88 -2.58
C PHE A 61 12.57 3.40 -1.55
N GLY A 62 12.27 3.16 -0.28
CA GLY A 62 13.31 3.01 0.75
C GLY A 62 13.69 1.54 0.91
N GLY A 63 14.60 1.24 1.82
CA GLY A 63 14.95 -0.14 2.16
C GLY A 63 15.24 -0.32 3.65
N PHE A 64 15.61 -1.53 4.03
CA PHE A 64 16.03 -1.81 5.40
C PHE A 64 17.23 -2.78 5.45
N THR A 65 18.00 -2.68 6.52
CA THR A 65 19.17 -3.53 6.77
C THR A 65 18.77 -4.87 7.40
N LYS A 66 19.75 -5.79 7.52
CA LYS A 66 19.55 -7.06 8.24
C LYS A 66 19.17 -6.85 9.72
N ASP A 67 19.61 -5.73 10.29
CA ASP A 67 19.32 -5.30 11.66
C ASP A 67 18.05 -4.44 11.73
N ASN A 68 17.12 -4.61 10.78
CA ASN A 68 15.81 -3.97 10.76
C ASN A 68 15.86 -2.43 10.78
N THR A 69 16.96 -1.82 10.34
CA THR A 69 17.13 -0.36 10.31
C THR A 69 16.77 0.16 8.93
N PHE A 70 15.89 1.16 8.89
CA PHE A 70 15.50 1.83 7.65
C PHE A 70 16.67 2.62 7.06
N LYS A 71 16.78 2.59 5.72
CA LYS A 71 17.81 3.27 4.96
C LYS A 71 17.26 3.79 3.62
N PRO A 72 17.87 4.82 3.03
CA PRO A 72 17.62 5.13 1.62
C PRO A 72 17.99 3.94 0.74
N PHE A 73 17.24 3.74 -0.35
CA PHE A 73 17.56 2.70 -1.32
C PHE A 73 18.70 3.17 -2.23
N ASP A 74 18.62 4.40 -2.71
CA ASP A 74 19.70 5.10 -3.42
C ASP A 74 20.12 6.32 -2.59
N LYS A 75 21.13 6.14 -1.73
CA LYS A 75 21.61 7.21 -0.84
C LYS A 75 22.01 8.49 -1.60
N TYR A 76 22.57 8.35 -2.80
CA TYR A 76 23.00 9.49 -3.60
C TYR A 76 21.80 10.33 -4.02
N GLN A 77 20.73 9.71 -4.54
CA GLN A 77 19.53 10.45 -4.97
C GLN A 77 18.66 10.87 -3.80
N ASP A 78 18.37 9.93 -2.91
CA ASP A 78 17.37 10.09 -1.85
C ASP A 78 17.83 11.14 -0.82
N ILE A 79 19.13 11.15 -0.48
CA ILE A 79 19.71 12.02 0.55
C ILE A 79 20.63 13.09 -0.04
N GLU A 80 21.69 12.71 -0.75
CA GLU A 80 22.74 13.67 -1.17
C GLU A 80 22.24 14.68 -2.20
N LYS A 81 21.33 14.26 -3.09
CA LYS A 81 20.61 15.15 -4.02
C LYS A 81 19.29 15.67 -3.47
N GLY A 82 18.94 15.31 -2.24
CA GLY A 82 17.75 15.76 -1.53
C GLY A 82 16.45 15.20 -2.09
N GLY A 83 16.44 14.02 -2.71
CA GLY A 83 15.25 13.40 -3.31
C GLY A 83 14.06 13.34 -2.35
N TYR A 84 14.27 12.86 -1.12
CA TYR A 84 13.22 12.83 -0.10
C TYR A 84 12.72 14.22 0.28
N ALA A 85 13.63 15.16 0.56
CA ALA A 85 13.26 16.52 0.96
C ALA A 85 12.48 17.24 -0.15
N LYS A 86 12.87 17.06 -1.40
CA LYS A 86 12.18 17.61 -2.57
C LYS A 86 10.79 17.01 -2.75
N PHE A 87 10.66 15.70 -2.55
CA PHE A 87 9.40 14.98 -2.67
C PHE A 87 8.42 15.35 -1.56
N THR A 88 8.83 15.27 -0.29
CA THR A 88 7.96 15.65 0.85
C THR A 88 7.69 17.16 0.86
N GLY A 89 8.60 17.96 0.29
CA GLY A 89 8.45 19.39 0.05
C GLY A 89 7.33 19.77 -0.91
N LEU A 90 6.80 18.84 -1.73
CA LEU A 90 5.65 19.11 -2.61
C LEU A 90 4.40 19.54 -1.82
N LYS A 91 4.31 19.15 -0.55
CA LYS A 91 3.27 19.59 0.39
C LYS A 91 3.30 21.08 0.70
N THR A 92 4.36 21.80 0.33
CA THR A 92 4.40 23.25 0.45
C THR A 92 3.46 23.93 -0.54
N TYR A 93 3.26 23.33 -1.72
CA TYR A 93 2.34 23.80 -2.75
C TYR A 93 0.91 23.32 -2.50
N ASN A 94 0.73 22.03 -2.18
CA ASN A 94 -0.58 21.46 -1.85
C ASN A 94 -0.59 20.94 -0.41
N LYS A 95 -1.22 21.67 0.52
CA LYS A 95 -1.27 21.31 1.95
C LYS A 95 -2.11 20.05 2.24
N ASN A 96 -2.97 19.65 1.31
CA ASN A 96 -3.80 18.45 1.44
C ASN A 96 -3.08 17.18 0.98
N LEU A 97 -1.99 17.33 0.21
CA LEU A 97 -1.18 16.23 -0.30
C LEU A 97 -0.55 15.42 0.83
N LYS A 98 -0.60 14.09 0.72
CA LYS A 98 0.11 13.17 1.60
C LYS A 98 1.26 12.51 0.85
N THR A 99 2.41 12.41 1.51
CA THR A 99 3.61 11.79 0.94
C THR A 99 4.02 10.58 1.77
N MET A 100 4.07 9.42 1.16
CA MET A 100 4.34 8.12 1.76
C MET A 100 5.71 7.61 1.31
N LEU A 101 6.34 6.74 2.10
CA LEU A 101 7.52 5.97 1.69
C LEU A 101 7.13 4.50 1.52
N ALA A 102 7.40 3.92 0.36
CA ALA A 102 7.25 2.49 0.16
C ALA A 102 8.53 1.73 0.56
N ILE A 103 8.39 0.58 1.21
CA ILE A 103 9.49 -0.35 1.50
C ILE A 103 9.18 -1.71 0.87
N GLY A 104 10.10 -2.16 0.01
CA GLY A 104 9.97 -3.41 -0.71
C GLY A 104 10.11 -3.22 -2.21
N GLY A 105 9.15 -3.70 -2.97
CA GLY A 105 9.20 -3.81 -4.41
C GLY A 105 9.99 -5.03 -4.88
N TRP A 106 9.75 -5.42 -6.13
CA TRP A 106 10.37 -6.59 -6.75
C TRP A 106 11.90 -6.71 -6.53
N ASN A 107 12.63 -5.60 -6.65
CA ASN A 107 14.10 -5.55 -6.63
C ASN A 107 14.73 -5.50 -5.22
N GLU A 108 14.00 -5.12 -4.16
CA GLU A 108 14.53 -5.16 -2.78
C GLU A 108 14.78 -6.62 -2.33
N GLY A 109 14.05 -7.56 -2.94
CA GLY A 109 14.10 -8.99 -2.68
C GLY A 109 13.30 -9.40 -1.44
N SER A 110 12.86 -10.66 -1.41
CA SER A 110 11.95 -11.17 -0.37
C SER A 110 12.67 -11.67 0.91
N SER A 111 13.93 -12.10 0.78
CA SER A 111 14.63 -12.90 1.80
C SER A 111 14.83 -12.20 3.15
N ARG A 112 14.81 -10.86 3.20
CA ARG A 112 14.93 -10.09 4.44
C ARG A 112 13.61 -9.97 5.22
N PHE A 113 12.48 -10.04 4.53
CA PHE A 113 11.16 -9.82 5.14
C PHE A 113 10.72 -10.98 6.02
N SER A 114 10.77 -12.23 5.53
CA SER A 114 10.29 -13.39 6.29
C SER A 114 10.96 -13.53 7.67
N PRO A 115 12.31 -13.46 7.80
CA PRO A 115 12.93 -13.46 9.11
C PRO A 115 12.49 -12.28 9.99
N MET A 116 12.23 -11.10 9.41
CA MET A 116 11.89 -9.87 10.16
C MET A 116 10.50 -10.01 10.77
N VAL A 117 9.52 -10.48 9.99
CA VAL A 117 8.16 -10.69 10.49
C VAL A 117 8.07 -11.87 11.46
N ALA A 118 8.97 -12.86 11.37
CA ALA A 118 8.93 -14.06 12.20
C ALA A 118 9.20 -13.82 13.69
N SER A 119 9.98 -12.79 14.05
CA SER A 119 10.35 -12.50 15.45
C SER A 119 9.66 -11.24 15.97
N ARG A 120 9.03 -11.34 17.14
CA ARG A 120 8.38 -10.20 17.80
C ARG A 120 9.37 -9.06 18.07
N ASP A 121 10.58 -9.38 18.50
CA ASP A 121 11.58 -8.36 18.82
C ASP A 121 12.09 -7.65 17.56
N ARG A 122 12.25 -8.40 16.46
CA ARG A 122 12.63 -7.83 15.16
C ARG A 122 11.52 -6.96 14.57
N ARG A 123 10.25 -7.36 14.70
CA ARG A 123 9.10 -6.52 14.31
C ARG A 123 9.05 -5.24 15.13
N LYS A 124 9.19 -5.30 16.46
CA LYS A 124 9.25 -4.10 17.31
C LYS A 124 10.38 -3.16 16.92
N GLU A 125 11.55 -3.69 16.62
CA GLU A 125 12.69 -2.90 16.16
C GLU A 125 12.39 -2.23 14.81
N PHE A 126 11.86 -2.99 13.85
CA PHE A 126 11.43 -2.47 12.56
C PHE A 126 10.42 -1.33 12.72
N VAL A 127 9.38 -1.51 13.53
CA VAL A 127 8.34 -0.50 13.80
C VAL A 127 8.94 0.78 14.38
N ARG A 128 9.78 0.66 15.41
CA ARG A 128 10.46 1.81 16.03
C ARG A 128 11.34 2.56 15.02
N ASN A 129 12.09 1.82 14.21
CA ASN A 129 12.97 2.39 13.20
C ASN A 129 12.18 3.05 12.05
N ALA A 130 11.03 2.48 11.68
CA ALA A 130 10.12 3.06 10.69
C ALA A 130 9.64 4.44 11.13
N ILE A 131 9.07 4.55 12.34
CA ILE A 131 8.59 5.83 12.90
C ILE A 131 9.70 6.88 12.87
N LYS A 132 10.88 6.52 13.39
CA LYS A 132 12.04 7.42 13.41
C LYS A 132 12.40 7.90 12.01
N PHE A 133 12.54 6.99 11.04
CA PHE A 133 12.94 7.33 9.69
C PHE A 133 11.91 8.17 8.94
N LEU A 134 10.63 7.82 9.05
CA LEU A 134 9.53 8.54 8.39
C LEU A 134 9.42 9.98 8.92
N ARG A 135 9.46 10.15 10.25
CA ARG A 135 9.41 11.48 10.87
C ARG A 135 10.65 12.31 10.55
N GLN A 136 11.84 11.70 10.53
CA GLN A 136 13.09 12.38 10.16
C GLN A 136 13.09 12.90 8.72
N ASN A 137 12.43 12.19 7.80
CA ASN A 137 12.36 12.57 6.38
C ASN A 137 11.04 13.23 5.99
N HIS A 138 10.20 13.60 6.97
CA HIS A 138 8.93 14.31 6.80
C HIS A 138 7.85 13.57 5.97
N PHE A 139 7.88 12.24 5.96
CA PHE A 139 6.82 11.43 5.38
C PHE A 139 5.57 11.39 6.29
N ASP A 140 4.40 11.26 5.67
CA ASP A 140 3.10 11.16 6.34
C ASP A 140 2.66 9.71 6.54
N GLY A 141 3.42 8.72 6.05
CA GLY A 141 3.10 7.32 6.26
C GLY A 141 4.02 6.35 5.53
N LEU A 142 3.73 5.07 5.72
CA LEU A 142 4.44 3.91 5.23
C LEU A 142 3.55 3.10 4.29
N ASP A 143 4.09 2.73 3.14
CA ASP A 143 3.50 1.75 2.23
C ASP A 143 4.35 0.47 2.27
N LEU A 144 3.74 -0.66 2.57
CA LEU A 144 4.41 -1.95 2.63
C LEU A 144 4.25 -2.67 1.29
N ASP A 145 5.36 -3.00 0.65
CA ASP A 145 5.36 -3.62 -0.68
C ASP A 145 6.22 -4.89 -0.70
N TRP A 146 5.92 -5.82 0.21
CA TRP A 146 6.61 -7.11 0.22
C TRP A 146 6.03 -8.01 -0.87
N GLU A 147 6.76 -8.10 -1.98
CA GLU A 147 6.47 -9.03 -3.06
C GLU A 147 7.31 -10.30 -2.93
N TYR A 148 6.77 -11.49 -2.63
CA TYR A 148 5.50 -11.73 -1.92
C TYR A 148 5.73 -12.67 -0.73
N PRO A 149 5.04 -12.48 0.41
CA PRO A 149 5.09 -13.39 1.55
C PRO A 149 4.73 -14.82 1.12
N ALA A 150 5.47 -15.82 1.63
CA ALA A 150 5.30 -17.24 1.33
C ALA A 150 5.61 -17.73 -0.11
N PHE A 151 5.93 -16.85 -1.08
CA PHE A 151 6.19 -17.27 -2.48
C PHE A 151 7.63 -17.11 -2.95
N ARG A 152 8.25 -15.96 -2.65
CA ARG A 152 9.61 -15.66 -3.14
C ARG A 152 10.67 -16.10 -2.14
N ASP A 153 11.92 -16.02 -2.57
CA ASP A 153 13.11 -16.44 -1.82
C ASP A 153 13.03 -16.15 -0.32
N GLY A 154 13.21 -17.20 0.48
CA GLY A 154 13.17 -17.13 1.94
C GLY A 154 11.78 -17.13 2.57
N GLY A 155 10.72 -17.11 1.76
CA GLY A 155 9.32 -17.14 2.21
C GLY A 155 8.94 -18.43 2.92
N LYS A 156 8.00 -18.33 3.87
CA LYS A 156 7.46 -19.42 4.67
C LYS A 156 5.94 -19.31 4.75
N PRO A 157 5.17 -20.40 4.88
CA PRO A 157 3.72 -20.34 5.05
C PRO A 157 3.28 -19.45 6.24
N LYS A 158 4.08 -19.42 7.32
CA LYS A 158 3.82 -18.60 8.52
C LYS A 158 3.94 -17.10 8.25
N ASP A 159 4.48 -16.68 7.11
CA ASP A 159 4.60 -15.28 6.74
C ASP A 159 3.23 -14.60 6.69
N ARG A 160 2.18 -15.32 6.30
CA ARG A 160 0.79 -14.83 6.29
C ARG A 160 0.37 -14.20 7.62
N GLU A 161 0.46 -14.97 8.70
CA GLU A 161 0.05 -14.45 10.02
C GLU A 161 1.11 -13.53 10.62
N ASN A 162 2.39 -13.75 10.32
CA ASN A 162 3.46 -12.93 10.85
C ASN A 162 3.48 -11.52 10.25
N TYR A 163 3.15 -11.39 8.97
CA TYR A 163 3.01 -10.10 8.31
C TYR A 163 1.82 -9.32 8.85
N ALA A 164 0.69 -9.99 9.08
CA ALA A 164 -0.46 -9.39 9.75
C ALA A 164 -0.14 -8.89 11.17
N LYS A 165 0.68 -9.64 11.94
CA LYS A 165 1.17 -9.17 13.25
C LYS A 165 2.02 -7.91 13.12
N LEU A 166 2.88 -7.81 12.10
CA LEU A 166 3.65 -6.59 11.84
C LEU A 166 2.73 -5.40 11.58
N VAL A 167 1.73 -5.58 10.71
CA VAL A 167 0.79 -4.50 10.36
C VAL A 167 0.01 -4.01 11.57
N ARG A 168 -0.48 -4.93 12.42
CA ARG A 168 -1.09 -4.57 13.70
C ARG A 168 -0.13 -3.77 14.58
N GLU A 169 1.09 -4.27 14.78
CA GLU A 169 2.10 -3.62 15.62
C GLU A 169 2.49 -2.23 15.08
N LEU A 170 2.61 -2.05 13.75
CA LEU A 170 2.82 -0.75 13.11
C LEU A 170 1.65 0.20 13.41
N ARG A 171 0.40 -0.24 13.18
CA ARG A 171 -0.78 0.60 13.41
C ARG A 171 -0.88 1.04 14.87
N GLU A 172 -0.74 0.12 15.81
CA GLU A 172 -0.80 0.43 17.24
C GLU A 172 0.29 1.44 17.68
N GLU A 173 1.53 1.29 17.20
CA GLU A 173 2.60 2.23 17.54
C GLU A 173 2.45 3.58 16.81
N PHE A 174 1.87 3.60 15.60
CA PHE A 174 1.55 4.85 14.90
C PHE A 174 0.47 5.66 15.64
N GLU A 175 -0.58 5.01 16.16
CA GLU A 175 -1.59 5.64 17.02
C GLU A 175 -0.94 6.16 18.31
N ARG A 176 -0.13 5.32 19.00
CA ARG A 176 0.56 5.73 20.24
C ARG A 176 1.53 6.89 20.04
N GLU A 177 2.28 6.94 18.95
CA GLU A 177 3.17 8.06 18.65
C GLU A 177 2.38 9.34 18.34
N SER A 178 1.25 9.22 17.64
CA SER A 178 0.33 10.34 17.37
C SER A 178 -0.19 10.95 18.67
N GLU A 179 -0.72 10.12 19.58
CA GLU A 179 -1.23 10.55 20.88
C GLU A 179 -0.13 11.20 21.72
N LYS A 180 1.06 10.60 21.76
CA LYS A 180 2.19 11.08 22.57
C LYS A 180 2.76 12.41 22.07
N THR A 181 2.79 12.63 20.76
CA THR A 181 3.48 13.80 20.16
C THR A 181 2.52 14.91 19.73
N GLY A 182 1.22 14.63 19.64
CA GLY A 182 0.22 15.54 19.07
C GLY A 182 0.33 15.72 17.55
N LYS A 183 1.24 14.99 16.88
CA LYS A 183 1.35 15.01 15.42
C LYS A 183 0.27 14.13 14.79
N PRO A 184 -0.19 14.43 13.56
CA PRO A 184 -1.08 13.52 12.85
C PRO A 184 -0.47 12.12 12.72
N ARG A 185 -1.28 11.09 12.97
CA ARG A 185 -0.90 9.68 12.83
C ARG A 185 -0.31 9.42 11.44
N LEU A 186 0.76 8.63 11.41
CA LEU A 186 1.31 8.10 10.17
C LEU A 186 0.31 7.16 9.50
N LEU A 187 0.07 7.35 8.21
CA LEU A 187 -0.73 6.45 7.39
C LEU A 187 0.01 5.11 7.21
N LEU A 188 -0.74 4.03 7.11
CA LEU A 188 -0.21 2.68 6.87
C LEU A 188 -0.98 2.01 5.74
N THR A 189 -0.29 1.72 4.65
CA THR A 189 -0.87 1.12 3.45
C THR A 189 -0.07 -0.10 3.01
N MET A 190 -0.62 -0.88 2.09
CA MET A 190 0.04 -2.06 1.55
C MET A 190 -0.28 -2.22 0.08
N ALA A 191 0.75 -2.48 -0.73
CA ALA A 191 0.58 -3.00 -2.07
C ALA A 191 0.29 -4.51 -2.00
N VAL A 192 -0.81 -4.94 -2.63
CA VAL A 192 -1.27 -6.33 -2.60
C VAL A 192 -1.44 -6.86 -4.03
N PRO A 193 -1.01 -8.09 -4.34
CA PRO A 193 -1.17 -8.65 -5.67
C PRO A 193 -2.65 -8.88 -5.98
N ALA A 194 -3.00 -8.91 -7.27
CA ALA A 194 -4.34 -9.30 -7.69
C ALA A 194 -4.52 -10.82 -7.85
N GLY A 195 -3.44 -11.58 -7.93
CA GLY A 195 -3.52 -13.04 -8.10
C GLY A 195 -4.02 -13.76 -6.84
N ILE A 196 -5.07 -14.57 -6.99
CA ILE A 196 -5.78 -15.19 -5.86
C ILE A 196 -4.86 -16.12 -5.07
N GLU A 197 -3.97 -16.85 -5.76
CA GLU A 197 -3.03 -17.75 -5.10
C GLU A 197 -2.11 -16.99 -4.13
N TYR A 198 -1.59 -15.84 -4.59
CA TYR A 198 -0.73 -14.97 -3.77
C TYR A 198 -1.46 -14.48 -2.52
N ILE A 199 -2.69 -14.01 -2.70
CA ILE A 199 -3.55 -13.52 -1.62
C ILE A 199 -3.78 -14.63 -0.58
N GLN A 200 -4.24 -15.81 -1.01
CA GLN A 200 -4.64 -16.90 -0.11
C GLN A 200 -3.49 -17.43 0.75
N LYS A 201 -2.28 -17.56 0.18
CA LYS A 201 -1.12 -18.09 0.92
C LYS A 201 -0.35 -17.02 1.68
N GLY A 202 -0.33 -15.78 1.20
CA GLY A 202 0.55 -14.72 1.71
C GLY A 202 -0.12 -13.68 2.61
N PHE A 203 -1.43 -13.49 2.53
CA PHE A 203 -2.11 -12.32 3.11
C PHE A 203 -3.31 -12.72 3.98
N ASP A 204 -3.25 -12.37 5.28
CA ASP A 204 -4.42 -12.47 6.17
C ASP A 204 -5.30 -11.22 6.00
N ILE A 205 -6.09 -11.22 4.92
CA ILE A 205 -6.91 -10.06 4.50
C ILE A 205 -7.83 -9.57 5.61
N GLU A 206 -8.42 -10.46 6.41
CA GLU A 206 -9.32 -10.06 7.50
C GLU A 206 -8.59 -9.22 8.56
N THR A 207 -7.39 -9.64 8.96
CA THR A 207 -6.58 -8.88 9.93
C THR A 207 -6.00 -7.62 9.29
N LEU A 208 -5.48 -7.70 8.06
CA LEU A 208 -4.89 -6.56 7.36
C LEU A 208 -5.90 -5.41 7.18
N ASN A 209 -7.11 -5.74 6.77
CA ASN A 209 -8.21 -4.79 6.55
C ASN A 209 -8.64 -4.04 7.83
N LYS A 210 -8.34 -4.57 9.03
CA LYS A 210 -8.63 -3.89 10.31
C LYS A 210 -7.58 -2.83 10.67
N TYR A 211 -6.35 -2.96 10.20
CA TYR A 211 -5.22 -2.16 10.67
C TYR A 211 -4.61 -1.26 9.60
N LEU A 212 -4.76 -1.59 8.32
CA LEU A 212 -4.38 -0.72 7.20
C LEU A 212 -5.39 0.44 7.06
N ASP A 213 -4.92 1.58 6.57
CA ASP A 213 -5.79 2.68 6.15
C ASP A 213 -6.45 2.35 4.80
N TRP A 214 -5.73 1.70 3.88
CA TRP A 214 -6.24 1.06 2.67
C TRP A 214 -5.17 0.13 2.05
N MET A 215 -5.57 -0.65 1.05
CA MET A 215 -4.71 -1.50 0.23
C MET A 215 -4.66 -0.99 -1.21
N ASN A 216 -3.45 -0.94 -1.80
CA ASN A 216 -3.23 -0.67 -3.22
C ASN A 216 -3.18 -2.00 -3.98
N LEU A 217 -4.25 -2.33 -4.70
CA LEU A 217 -4.34 -3.57 -5.47
C LEU A 217 -3.50 -3.44 -6.75
N LEU A 218 -2.49 -4.29 -6.90
CA LEU A 218 -1.63 -4.38 -8.08
C LEU A 218 -2.37 -5.13 -9.19
N SER A 219 -3.42 -4.50 -9.74
CA SER A 219 -4.25 -5.02 -10.83
C SER A 219 -3.60 -4.80 -12.20
N TYR A 220 -2.35 -5.22 -12.33
CA TYR A 220 -1.55 -5.19 -13.54
C TYR A 220 -0.48 -6.28 -13.47
N ASP A 221 0.21 -6.52 -14.58
CA ASP A 221 1.19 -7.59 -14.77
C ASP A 221 0.58 -8.99 -14.59
N TYR A 222 -0.69 -9.16 -14.95
CA TYR A 222 -1.35 -10.47 -15.06
C TYR A 222 -0.70 -11.35 -16.13
N HIS A 223 -0.10 -10.71 -17.14
CA HIS A 223 0.58 -11.38 -18.23
C HIS A 223 1.99 -10.82 -18.41
N SER A 224 2.94 -11.68 -18.75
CA SER A 224 4.35 -11.32 -18.89
C SER A 224 4.94 -11.68 -20.26
N ALA A 225 6.09 -11.09 -20.59
CA ALA A 225 6.81 -11.37 -21.83
C ALA A 225 7.39 -12.81 -21.91
N PHE A 226 7.24 -13.61 -20.85
CA PHE A 226 7.72 -15.00 -20.79
C PHE A 226 6.65 -16.02 -21.19
N GLU A 227 5.43 -15.58 -21.46
CA GLU A 227 4.35 -16.43 -21.97
C GLU A 227 4.51 -16.73 -23.47
N PRO A 228 4.02 -17.88 -23.95
CA PRO A 228 4.08 -18.25 -25.35
C PRO A 228 3.12 -17.45 -26.26
N ALA A 229 2.22 -16.65 -25.67
CA ALA A 229 1.21 -15.87 -26.38
C ALA A 229 1.13 -14.44 -25.85
N VAL A 230 0.74 -13.51 -26.73
CA VAL A 230 0.54 -12.11 -26.38
C VAL A 230 -0.81 -11.95 -25.70
N ASN A 231 -0.81 -11.39 -24.49
CA ASN A 231 -2.00 -11.06 -23.72
C ASN A 231 -1.88 -9.66 -23.11
N HIS A 232 -3.02 -9.06 -22.74
CA HIS A 232 -3.04 -7.72 -22.16
C HIS A 232 -2.62 -7.77 -20.68
N HIS A 233 -1.63 -6.99 -20.24
CA HIS A 233 -1.08 -7.10 -18.88
C HIS A 233 -2.03 -6.65 -17.74
N ALA A 234 -3.11 -5.93 -18.06
CA ALA A 234 -4.10 -5.41 -17.10
C ALA A 234 -5.53 -5.45 -17.71
N PRO A 235 -6.06 -6.63 -18.06
CA PRO A 235 -7.35 -6.71 -18.73
C PRO A 235 -8.48 -6.35 -17.75
N LEU A 236 -9.50 -5.61 -18.19
CA LEU A 236 -10.65 -5.26 -17.35
C LEU A 236 -11.62 -6.44 -17.19
N TYR A 237 -11.69 -7.29 -18.21
CA TYR A 237 -12.55 -8.46 -18.29
C TYR A 237 -11.70 -9.69 -18.63
N PRO A 238 -12.10 -10.89 -18.19
CA PRO A 238 -11.44 -12.12 -18.62
C PRO A 238 -11.52 -12.29 -20.14
N LEU A 239 -10.59 -13.08 -20.69
CA LEU A 239 -10.64 -13.48 -22.09
C LEU A 239 -11.85 -14.39 -22.34
N GLU A 240 -12.44 -14.31 -23.55
CA GLU A 240 -13.58 -15.15 -23.93
C GLU A 240 -13.22 -16.64 -23.93
N GLU A 241 -11.98 -16.97 -24.32
CA GLU A 241 -11.43 -18.32 -24.24
C GLU A 241 -10.42 -18.40 -23.08
N PRO A 242 -10.68 -19.24 -22.06
CA PRO A 242 -9.72 -19.45 -20.98
C PRO A 242 -8.47 -20.13 -21.53
N ASN A 243 -7.30 -19.61 -21.17
CA ASN A 243 -6.02 -20.26 -21.40
C ASN A 243 -5.34 -20.57 -20.06
N GLU A 244 -4.33 -21.45 -20.05
CA GLU A 244 -3.62 -21.86 -18.83
C GLU A 244 -2.92 -20.70 -18.10
N TYR A 245 -2.78 -19.55 -18.75
CA TYR A 245 -2.16 -18.32 -18.23
C TYR A 245 -3.19 -17.27 -17.76
N SER A 246 -4.48 -17.47 -18.01
CA SER A 246 -5.59 -16.62 -17.57
C SER A 246 -6.36 -17.31 -16.44
N VAL A 247 -5.64 -17.70 -15.39
CA VAL A 247 -6.19 -18.40 -14.22
C VAL A 247 -7.03 -17.49 -13.31
N ASP A 248 -6.80 -16.18 -13.33
CA ASP A 248 -7.54 -15.19 -12.54
C ASP A 248 -8.75 -14.63 -13.33
N ASN A 249 -9.72 -15.49 -13.66
CA ASN A 249 -10.98 -15.05 -14.31
C ASN A 249 -11.90 -14.26 -13.37
N GLU A 250 -11.65 -14.33 -12.08
CA GLU A 250 -12.31 -13.49 -11.06
C GLU A 250 -11.45 -12.26 -10.77
N LEU A 251 -11.43 -11.33 -11.73
CA LEU A 251 -10.97 -9.97 -11.48
C LEU A 251 -11.93 -9.33 -10.49
N ASN A 252 -11.62 -9.48 -9.21
CA ASN A 252 -12.45 -9.00 -8.13
C ASN A 252 -12.48 -7.48 -8.15
N ILE A 253 -13.45 -6.91 -8.88
CA ILE A 253 -14.00 -5.58 -8.56
C ILE A 253 -14.70 -5.76 -7.21
N VAL A 254 -13.92 -5.77 -6.12
CA VAL A 254 -14.45 -5.96 -4.76
C VAL A 254 -15.40 -4.80 -4.47
N ARG A 255 -16.69 -5.10 -4.27
CA ARG A 255 -17.79 -4.15 -4.07
C ARG A 255 -17.73 -3.31 -2.78
N ASN A 256 -16.64 -3.34 -2.01
CA ASN A 256 -16.44 -2.49 -0.83
C ASN A 256 -15.42 -1.38 -1.13
N HIS A 257 -15.95 -0.25 -1.58
CA HIS A 257 -15.23 0.83 -2.26
C HIS A 257 -14.34 1.73 -1.37
N GLU A 258 -14.30 1.54 -0.04
CA GLU A 258 -13.62 2.52 0.82
C GLU A 258 -12.16 2.17 1.18
N MET A 259 -11.77 0.89 1.12
CA MET A 259 -10.47 0.40 1.61
C MET A 259 -9.54 -0.19 0.53
N VAL A 260 -9.96 -0.20 -0.73
CA VAL A 260 -9.14 -0.68 -1.86
C VAL A 260 -8.99 0.42 -2.89
N THR A 261 -7.75 0.70 -3.28
CA THR A 261 -7.43 1.50 -4.47
C THR A 261 -7.03 0.54 -5.59
N ILE A 262 -7.65 0.71 -6.77
CA ILE A 262 -7.37 -0.12 -7.95
C ILE A 262 -6.13 0.44 -8.65
N GLY A 263 -5.09 -0.38 -8.79
CA GLY A 263 -3.86 -0.02 -9.47
C GLY A 263 -4.05 0.05 -10.97
N VAL A 264 -3.70 1.19 -11.56
CA VAL A 264 -3.61 1.33 -13.02
C VAL A 264 -2.14 1.26 -13.39
N GLY A 265 -1.73 0.13 -13.96
CA GLY A 265 -0.37 -0.06 -14.44
C GLY A 265 -0.16 0.62 -15.79
N CYS A 266 0.94 1.34 -15.95
CA CYS A 266 1.50 1.58 -17.27
C CYS A 266 2.52 0.49 -17.54
N CYS A 267 2.32 -0.28 -18.61
CA CYS A 267 3.19 -1.40 -18.97
C CYS A 267 4.67 -0.98 -18.93
N HIS A 268 5.42 -1.51 -17.97
CA HIS A 268 6.86 -1.33 -17.85
C HIS A 268 7.59 -2.46 -18.60
N ILE A 269 7.25 -2.67 -19.88
CA ILE A 269 8.14 -3.40 -20.80
C ILE A 269 9.25 -2.42 -21.24
N CYS A 270 10.08 -2.04 -20.29
CA CYS A 270 11.45 -1.63 -20.54
C CYS A 270 12.30 -2.42 -19.56
N ASN A 271 12.55 -3.68 -19.95
CA ASN A 271 13.60 -4.54 -19.45
C ASN A 271 14.81 -3.69 -19.05
N SER A 272 15.10 -3.60 -17.75
CA SER A 272 16.45 -3.33 -17.30
C SER A 272 17.27 -4.59 -17.62
N ARG A 273 17.80 -4.65 -18.84
CA ARG A 273 19.06 -5.34 -19.07
C ARG A 273 20.18 -4.60 -18.35
#